data_AF-A0A9E1UY81-F1
#
_entry.id   AF-A0A9E1UY81-F1
#
_cell.length_a   1.000
_cell.length_b   1.000
_cell.length_c   1.000
_cell.angle_alpha   90.00
_cell.angle_beta   90.00
_cell.angle_gamma   90.00
#
_symmetry.space_group_name_H-M   'P 1'
#
loop_
_entity.id
_entity.type
_entity.pdbx_description
1 polymer ?
#
loop_
_entity_poly.entity_id
_entity_poly.type
_entity_poly.pdbx_seq_one_letter_code
_entity_poly.pdbx_strand_id
1 'polypeptide(L)'
;MANDAAKEGKQSLRIFGAKGPGWNYAVAAVPEGVPAFSLCRLTAWVKVDKVNPLKRAPYMKLGINDAEDTWITNANTNRYDTTALGTWQKLTALAELPADAARAVVAVETGDMANPVTIDLRVDDVRLEILEQP
;
A
#
# COMPACT_ATOMS: atom_id res chain seq x y z
N MET A 1 -18.13 14.37 17.24
CA MET A 1 -16.66 14.21 17.25
C MET A 1 -16.29 13.35 16.06
N ALA A 2 -15.42 13.81 15.17
CA ALA A 2 -14.93 12.98 14.07
C ALA A 2 -14.19 11.77 14.68
N ASN A 3 -14.52 10.57 14.23
CA ASN A 3 -13.85 9.36 14.69
C ASN A 3 -12.44 9.34 14.10
N ASP A 4 -11.43 9.68 14.91
CA ASP A 4 -10.02 9.72 14.50
C ASP A 4 -9.45 8.31 14.16
N ALA A 5 -10.26 7.26 14.39
CA ALA A 5 -9.95 5.89 14.00
C ALA A 5 -10.22 5.59 12.52
N ALA A 6 -10.88 6.46 11.75
CA ALA A 6 -11.18 6.23 10.33
C ALA A 6 -11.13 7.54 9.53
N LYS A 7 -10.80 7.46 8.23
CA LYS A 7 -10.84 8.62 7.34
C LYS A 7 -12.25 8.75 6.76
N GLU A 8 -13.03 9.70 7.28
CA GLU A 8 -14.40 10.02 6.82
C GLU A 8 -15.42 8.86 6.92
N GLY A 9 -14.99 7.68 7.35
CA GLY A 9 -15.81 6.48 7.54
C GLY A 9 -16.02 6.09 9.01
N LYS A 10 -16.51 4.85 9.21
CA LYS A 10 -16.78 4.28 10.54
C LYS A 10 -15.62 3.44 11.08
N GLN A 11 -14.78 2.89 10.21
CA GLN A 11 -13.77 1.88 10.54
C GLN A 11 -12.55 2.03 9.63
N SER A 12 -11.38 1.58 10.09
CA SER A 12 -10.16 1.43 9.29
C SER A 12 -9.44 0.14 9.68
N LEU A 13 -8.49 -0.30 8.86
CA LEU A 13 -7.61 -1.43 9.20
C LEU A 13 -6.43 -0.93 10.03
N ARG A 14 -6.33 -1.37 11.29
CA ARG A 14 -5.14 -1.13 12.12
C ARG A 14 -4.12 -2.25 11.96
N ILE A 15 -2.86 -1.89 11.76
CA ILE A 15 -1.72 -2.81 11.68
C ILE A 15 -0.68 -2.34 12.70
N PHE A 16 -0.29 -3.22 13.62
CA PHE A 16 0.59 -2.84 14.73
C PHE A 16 1.49 -4.00 15.18
N GLY A 17 2.57 -3.65 15.88
CA GLY A 17 3.54 -4.59 16.44
C GLY A 17 4.90 -4.51 15.77
N ALA A 18 5.78 -5.43 16.16
CA ALA A 18 7.09 -5.59 15.55
C ALA A 18 7.02 -6.65 14.46
N LYS A 19 7.54 -6.32 13.27
CA LYS A 19 7.71 -7.28 12.19
C LYS A 19 9.20 -7.56 12.01
N GLY A 20 9.56 -8.85 11.98
CA GLY A 20 10.90 -9.31 11.63
C GLY A 20 11.17 -9.19 10.12
N PRO A 21 12.12 -9.97 9.58
CA PRO A 21 12.43 -9.95 8.15
C PRO A 21 11.19 -10.15 7.25
N GLY A 22 11.17 -9.45 6.11
CA GLY A 22 10.14 -9.59 5.07
C GLY A 22 9.54 -8.28 4.59
N TRP A 23 8.95 -8.32 3.39
CA TRP A 23 8.53 -7.13 2.64
C TRP A 23 7.26 -6.44 3.14
N ASN A 24 6.24 -7.20 3.58
CA ASN A 24 4.91 -6.64 3.79
C ASN A 24 4.43 -6.80 5.24
N TYR A 25 3.82 -5.76 5.82
CA TYR A 25 3.04 -5.89 7.07
C TYR A 25 1.69 -6.56 6.83
N ALA A 26 1.05 -6.23 5.72
CA ALA A 26 -0.20 -6.83 5.27
C ALA A 26 -0.21 -6.84 3.73
N VAL A 27 -0.94 -7.78 3.15
CA VAL A 27 -1.10 -7.94 1.71
C VAL A 27 -2.50 -8.47 1.40
N ALA A 28 -3.08 -8.02 0.29
CA ALA A 28 -4.33 -8.52 -0.25
C ALA A 28 -4.22 -8.66 -1.77
N ALA A 29 -4.80 -9.74 -2.32
CA ALA A 29 -4.97 -9.87 -3.76
C ALA A 29 -6.08 -8.94 -4.26
N VAL A 30 -5.93 -8.41 -5.47
CA VAL A 30 -7.00 -7.73 -6.21
C VAL A 30 -7.85 -8.82 -6.89
N PRO A 31 -9.09 -9.07 -6.43
CA PRO A 31 -9.84 -10.26 -6.86
C PRO A 31 -10.18 -10.27 -8.34
N GLU A 32 -10.42 -9.09 -8.93
CA GLU A 32 -10.81 -8.93 -10.33
C GLU A 32 -9.60 -8.95 -11.29
N GLY A 33 -8.37 -9.02 -10.76
CA GLY A 33 -7.15 -8.88 -11.55
C GLY A 33 -6.92 -7.45 -12.05
N VAL A 34 -6.06 -7.32 -13.05
CA VAL A 34 -5.79 -6.04 -13.72
C VAL A 34 -5.64 -6.23 -15.23
N PRO A 35 -6.14 -5.30 -16.06
CA PRO A 35 -6.00 -5.36 -17.51
C PRO A 35 -4.58 -4.98 -17.96
N ALA A 36 -4.01 -5.75 -18.88
CA ALA A 36 -2.75 -5.41 -19.53
C ALA A 36 -2.79 -4.04 -20.22
N PHE A 37 -1.62 -3.42 -20.41
CA PHE A 37 -1.43 -2.14 -21.11
C PHE A 37 -2.23 -0.94 -20.55
N SER A 38 -2.81 -1.08 -19.36
CA SER A 38 -3.64 -0.04 -18.77
C SER A 38 -2.81 0.88 -17.88
N LEU A 39 -3.20 2.15 -17.79
CA LEU A 39 -2.69 3.07 -16.77
C LEU A 39 -3.57 2.96 -15.53
N CYS A 40 -2.96 2.66 -14.39
CA CYS A 40 -3.67 2.50 -13.11
C CYS A 40 -3.19 3.52 -12.07
N ARG A 41 -4.08 3.83 -11.13
CA ARG A 41 -3.75 4.62 -9.93
C ARG A 41 -4.12 3.86 -8.66
N LEU A 42 -3.14 3.62 -7.81
CA LEU A 42 -3.35 3.16 -6.45
C LEU A 42 -3.37 4.38 -5.52
N THR A 43 -4.40 4.47 -4.69
CA THR A 43 -4.44 5.42 -3.57
C THR A 43 -4.84 4.74 -2.26
N ALA A 44 -4.36 5.28 -1.14
CA ALA A 44 -4.81 4.90 0.19
C ALA A 44 -4.68 6.08 1.14
N TRP A 45 -5.58 6.16 2.13
CA TRP A 45 -5.35 7.01 3.30
C TRP A 45 -4.61 6.22 4.35
N VAL A 46 -3.49 6.76 4.82
CA VAL A 46 -2.64 6.13 5.82
C VAL A 46 -2.42 7.10 6.97
N LYS A 47 -2.53 6.60 8.20
CA LYS A 47 -2.16 7.32 9.41
C LYS A 47 -1.16 6.48 10.17
N VAL A 48 0.03 7.02 10.43
CA VAL A 48 1.07 6.33 11.20
C VAL A 48 1.19 6.98 12.55
N ASP A 49 0.81 6.25 13.59
CA ASP A 49 0.93 6.71 14.98
C ASP A 49 2.32 6.40 15.55
N LYS A 50 2.93 5.29 15.11
CA LYS A 50 4.28 4.87 15.51
C LYS A 50 5.01 4.19 14.36
N VAL A 51 6.29 4.51 14.19
CA VAL A 51 7.22 3.75 13.36
C VAL A 51 8.63 3.83 13.94
N ASN A 52 9.32 2.69 14.01
CA ASN A 52 10.71 2.63 14.47
C ASN A 52 11.49 1.56 13.68
N PRO A 53 12.61 1.91 13.02
CA PRO A 53 13.22 3.25 12.97
C PRO A 53 12.45 4.22 12.07
N LEU A 54 12.43 5.52 12.42
CA LEU A 54 11.68 6.58 11.71
C LEU A 54 12.00 6.63 10.21
N LYS A 55 13.24 6.34 9.81
CA LYS A 55 13.67 6.31 8.39
C LYS A 55 12.97 5.21 7.56
N ARG A 56 12.21 4.31 8.18
CA ARG A 56 11.46 3.24 7.53
C ARG A 56 9.97 3.56 7.47
N ALA A 57 9.67 4.79 7.04
CA ALA A 57 8.31 5.23 6.80
C ALA A 57 7.57 4.27 5.84
N PRO A 58 6.36 3.80 6.21
CA PRO A 58 5.60 2.86 5.38
C PRO A 58 5.09 3.53 4.10
N TYR A 59 4.80 2.69 3.12
CA TYR A 59 4.19 3.05 1.84
C TYR A 59 3.33 1.89 1.34
N MET A 60 2.49 2.14 0.34
CA MET A 60 1.73 1.08 -0.32
C MET A 60 2.45 0.61 -1.58
N LYS A 61 2.34 -0.67 -1.88
CA LYS A 61 2.80 -1.29 -3.13
C LYS A 61 1.63 -1.86 -3.89
N LEU A 62 1.60 -1.66 -5.20
CA LEU A 62 0.89 -2.47 -6.17
C LEU A 62 1.90 -3.44 -6.80
N GLY A 63 1.84 -4.71 -6.43
CA GLY A 63 2.60 -5.78 -7.09
C GLY A 63 1.80 -6.29 -8.28
N ILE A 64 2.45 -6.39 -9.43
CA ILE A 64 1.83 -6.79 -10.69
C ILE A 64 2.41 -8.13 -11.11
N ASN A 65 1.51 -9.06 -11.39
CA ASN A 65 1.82 -10.45 -11.71
C ASN A 65 1.17 -10.84 -13.04
N ASP A 66 1.70 -11.89 -13.67
CA ASP A 66 1.09 -12.51 -14.84
C ASP A 66 -0.13 -13.36 -14.47
N ALA A 67 -0.72 -14.05 -15.46
CA ALA A 67 -1.89 -14.90 -15.28
C ALA A 67 -1.61 -16.12 -14.39
N GLU A 68 -0.35 -16.53 -14.27
CA GLU A 68 0.13 -17.67 -13.48
C GLU A 68 0.53 -17.25 -12.06
N ASP A 69 0.27 -15.98 -11.70
CA ASP A 69 0.64 -15.34 -10.43
C ASP A 69 2.16 -15.19 -10.22
N THR A 70 2.93 -15.22 -11.30
CA THR A 70 4.36 -14.92 -11.28
C THR A 70 4.57 -13.42 -11.22
N TRP A 71 5.43 -12.97 -10.31
CA TRP A 71 5.76 -11.56 -10.15
C TRP A 71 6.45 -10.98 -11.39
N ILE A 72 5.98 -9.82 -11.86
CA ILE A 72 6.58 -9.07 -12.96
C ILE A 72 7.26 -7.80 -12.44
N THR A 73 6.51 -6.92 -11.78
CA THR A 73 7.00 -5.61 -11.33
C THR A 73 6.18 -5.04 -10.18
N ASN A 74 6.60 -3.88 -9.65
CA ASN A 74 5.92 -3.16 -8.59
C ASN A 74 5.77 -1.68 -8.94
N ALA A 75 4.64 -1.08 -8.57
CA ALA A 75 4.50 0.35 -8.43
C ALA A 75 4.33 0.72 -6.94
N ASN A 76 5.11 1.68 -6.46
CA ASN A 76 5.12 2.08 -5.05
C ASN A 76 4.55 3.49 -4.92
N THR A 77 3.77 3.73 -3.86
CA THR A 77 3.33 5.09 -3.55
C THR A 77 4.50 5.94 -3.06
N ASN A 78 4.27 7.25 -2.97
CA ASN A 78 5.08 8.06 -2.05
C ASN A 78 5.05 7.45 -0.63
N ARG A 79 6.14 7.64 0.11
CA ARG A 79 6.21 7.25 1.52
C ARG A 79 5.38 8.21 2.38
N TYR A 80 4.91 7.70 3.51
CA TYR A 80 4.34 8.53 4.57
C TYR A 80 5.37 9.54 5.08
N ASP A 81 4.96 10.79 5.28
CA ASP A 81 5.80 11.82 5.88
C ASP A 81 5.79 11.68 7.41
N THR A 82 6.89 11.14 7.95
CA THR A 82 7.06 10.91 9.39
C THR A 82 7.29 12.19 10.19
N THR A 83 7.43 13.36 9.56
CA THR A 83 7.44 14.64 10.31
C THR A 83 6.05 15.01 10.83
N ALA A 84 5.00 14.41 10.25
CA ALA A 84 3.60 14.60 10.63
C ALA A 84 2.95 13.28 11.08
N LEU A 85 3.56 12.55 12.02
CA LEU A 85 2.95 11.36 12.64
C LEU A 85 1.59 11.69 13.26
N GLY A 86 0.69 10.70 13.29
CA GLY A 86 -0.65 10.84 13.83
C GLY A 86 -1.61 11.62 12.92
N THR A 87 -1.26 11.86 11.66
CA THR A 87 -2.14 12.53 10.69
C THR A 87 -2.51 11.60 9.54
N TRP A 88 -3.70 11.77 8.97
CA TRP A 88 -4.09 11.06 7.77
C TRP A 88 -3.43 11.69 6.55
N GLN A 89 -2.65 10.91 5.82
CA GLN A 89 -1.99 11.31 4.59
C GLN A 89 -2.44 10.42 3.45
N LYS A 90 -2.70 11.02 2.28
CA LYS A 90 -3.03 10.27 1.07
C LYS A 90 -1.73 9.84 0.39
N LEU A 91 -1.56 8.54 0.21
CA LEU A 91 -0.46 7.97 -0.56
C LEU A 91 -0.95 7.59 -1.95
N THR A 92 -0.15 7.85 -2.98
CA THR A 92 -0.54 7.63 -4.39
C THR A 92 0.60 7.03 -5.20
N ALA A 93 0.27 6.08 -6.08
CA ALA A 93 1.16 5.54 -7.11
C ALA A 93 0.42 5.53 -8.46
N LEU A 94 1.16 5.80 -9.53
CA LEU A 94 0.74 5.52 -10.91
C LEU A 94 1.50 4.31 -11.42
N ALA A 95 0.83 3.47 -12.21
CA ALA A 95 1.41 2.25 -12.75
C ALA A 95 0.96 2.04 -14.20
N GLU A 96 1.91 2.02 -15.13
CA GLU A 96 1.69 1.51 -16.48
C GLU A 96 1.81 -0.01 -16.43
N LEU A 97 0.75 -0.72 -16.81
CA LEU A 97 0.72 -2.18 -16.70
C LEU A 97 1.36 -2.83 -17.93
N PRO A 98 2.27 -3.81 -17.74
CA PRO A 98 2.92 -4.51 -18.84
C PRO A 98 1.94 -5.37 -19.64
N ALA A 99 2.41 -5.85 -20.79
CA ALA A 99 1.63 -6.62 -21.75
C ALA A 99 1.08 -7.95 -21.19
N ASP A 100 1.79 -8.53 -20.24
CA ASP A 100 1.52 -9.79 -19.57
C ASP A 100 0.83 -9.62 -18.21
N ALA A 101 0.51 -8.39 -17.80
CA ALA A 101 -0.21 -8.14 -16.56
C ALA A 101 -1.61 -8.77 -16.58
N ALA A 102 -1.93 -9.52 -15.53
CA ALA A 102 -3.26 -10.11 -15.36
C ALA A 102 -3.72 -10.09 -13.90
N ARG A 103 -2.78 -10.14 -12.95
CA ARG A 103 -3.08 -10.22 -11.51
C ARG A 103 -2.36 -9.11 -10.78
N ALA A 104 -2.92 -8.71 -9.63
CA ALA A 104 -2.27 -7.72 -8.79
C ALA A 104 -2.48 -8.01 -7.30
N VAL A 105 -1.54 -7.51 -6.50
CA VAL A 105 -1.60 -7.50 -5.04
C VAL A 105 -1.37 -6.09 -4.53
N VAL A 106 -2.09 -5.70 -3.49
CA VAL A 106 -1.83 -4.46 -2.75
C VAL A 106 -1.21 -4.82 -1.41
N ALA A 107 -0.13 -4.14 -1.03
CA ALA A 107 0.56 -4.39 0.22
C ALA A 107 0.92 -3.10 0.96
N VAL A 108 0.97 -3.18 2.29
CA VAL A 108 1.64 -2.18 3.13
C VAL A 108 3.07 -2.64 3.34
N GLU A 109 4.03 -1.91 2.81
CA GLU A 109 5.44 -2.30 2.77
C GLU A 109 6.20 -1.87 4.03
N THR A 110 7.14 -2.72 4.45
CA THR A 110 8.11 -2.42 5.50
C THR A 110 9.19 -1.45 5.02
N GLY A 111 9.52 -1.51 3.73
CA GLY A 111 10.68 -0.82 3.16
C GLY A 111 12.04 -1.31 3.71
N ASP A 112 12.05 -2.44 4.42
CA ASP A 112 13.24 -3.10 4.94
C ASP A 112 12.99 -4.60 5.05
N MET A 113 13.68 -5.38 4.21
CA MET A 113 13.55 -6.83 4.19
C MET A 113 14.32 -7.49 5.34
N ALA A 114 15.37 -6.85 5.85
CA ALA A 114 16.36 -7.47 6.71
C ALA A 114 16.21 -7.08 8.17
N ASN A 115 15.89 -5.81 8.45
CA ASN A 115 15.87 -5.29 9.81
C ASN A 115 14.43 -5.22 10.35
N PRO A 116 14.23 -5.57 11.63
CA PRO A 116 12.92 -5.43 12.25
C PRO A 116 12.43 -3.99 12.24
N VAL A 117 11.15 -3.80 11.94
CA VAL A 117 10.46 -2.51 12.03
C VAL A 117 9.24 -2.66 12.91
N THR A 118 9.08 -1.75 13.87
CA THR A 118 7.89 -1.69 14.73
C THR A 118 6.98 -0.59 14.24
N ILE A 119 5.69 -0.90 14.08
CA ILE A 119 4.67 0.03 13.62
C ILE A 119 3.44 0.07 14.53
N ASP A 120 2.70 1.16 14.43
CA ASP A 120 1.27 1.26 14.72
C ASP A 120 0.70 2.22 13.69
N LEU A 121 -0.08 1.70 12.76
CA LEU A 121 -0.65 2.47 11.66
C LEU A 121 -2.07 2.03 11.35
N ARG A 122 -2.79 2.89 10.65
CA ARG A 122 -4.11 2.63 10.09
C ARG A 122 -4.10 2.89 8.60
N VAL A 123 -4.82 2.05 7.87
CA VAL A 123 -5.09 2.20 6.44
C VAL A 123 -6.58 2.24 6.22
N ASP A 124 -7.02 3.17 5.39
CA ASP A 124 -8.42 3.36 5.02
C ASP A 124 -8.56 3.72 3.54
N ASP A 125 -9.74 3.46 2.98
CA ASP A 125 -10.15 3.84 1.62
C ASP A 125 -9.07 3.55 0.56
N VAL A 126 -8.62 2.29 0.52
CA VAL A 126 -7.68 1.80 -0.50
C VAL A 126 -8.43 1.64 -1.81
N ARG A 127 -7.96 2.33 -2.86
CA ARG A 127 -8.57 2.31 -4.19
C ARG A 127 -7.52 2.01 -5.25
N LEU A 128 -7.86 1.08 -6.14
CA LEU A 128 -7.17 0.89 -7.41
C LEU A 128 -8.14 1.29 -8.52
N GLU A 129 -7.76 2.30 -9.30
CA GLU A 129 -8.55 2.83 -10.40
C GLU A 129 -7.83 2.56 -11.71
N ILE A 130 -8.54 2.06 -12.72
CA ILE A 130 -8.06 2.06 -14.10
C ILE A 130 -8.35 3.45 -14.68
N LEU A 131 -7.31 4.16 -15.07
CA LEU A 131 -7.40 5.52 -15.62
C LEU A 131 -7.56 5.49 -17.14
N GLU A 132 -6.84 4.58 -17.80
CA GLU A 132 -6.84 4.40 -19.26
C GLU A 132 -6.78 2.92 -19.59
N GLN A 133 -7.51 2.51 -20.64
CA GLN A 133 -7.47 1.18 -21.22
C GLN A 133 -7.21 1.30 -22.74
N PRO A 134 -6.52 0.33 -23.36
CA PRO A 134 -6.34 0.27 -24.80
C PRO A 134 -7.67 0.16 -25.58
#